data_AF-A0A7L4DSS7-F1
#
_entry.id   AF-A0A7L4DSS7-F1
#
_cell.length_a   1.000
_cell.length_b   1.000
_cell.length_c   1.000
_cell.angle_alpha   90.00
_cell.angle_beta   90.00
_cell.angle_gamma   90.00
#
_symmetry.space_group_name_H-M   'P 1'
#
loop_
_entity.id
_entity.type
_entity.pdbx_description
1 polymer ?
#
loop_
_entity_poly.entity_id
_entity_poly.type
_entity_poly.pdbx_seq_one_letter_code
_entity_poly.pdbx_strand_id
1 'polypeptide(L)'
;LHIVDNLETPTADPQYLLDLARYRHWGRSVLIVDVNDPPENIGTAAAALKTINLIPALGLNVYSMLKHETLVLTLDTVAFLEKKLLWHDGRYSPLYPFSMPYSDHP
;
A
#
# COMPACT_ATOMS: atom_id res chain seq x y z
N LEU A 1 -5.33 -10.67 3.33
CA LEU A 1 -4.20 -10.02 2.63
C LEU A 1 -4.21 -10.50 1.20
N HIS A 2 -4.15 -9.60 0.24
CA HIS A 2 -4.03 -9.93 -1.18
C HIS A 2 -2.86 -9.19 -1.79
N ILE A 3 -2.13 -9.88 -2.66
CA ILE A 3 -1.03 -9.32 -3.42
C ILE A 3 -1.51 -9.20 -4.87
N VAL A 4 -1.25 -8.05 -5.48
CA VAL A 4 -1.59 -7.76 -6.87
C VAL A 4 -0.36 -7.28 -7.62
N ASP A 5 -0.28 -7.58 -8.92
CA ASP A 5 0.88 -7.19 -9.72
C ASP A 5 0.89 -5.69 -9.98
N ASN A 6 -0.26 -5.14 -10.41
CA ASN A 6 -0.44 -3.71 -10.67
C ASN A 6 -1.84 -3.22 -10.26
N LEU A 7 -2.00 -1.90 -10.25
CA LEU A 7 -3.27 -1.21 -9.95
C LEU A 7 -3.93 -0.62 -11.20
N GLU A 8 -3.60 -1.14 -12.38
CA GLU A 8 -4.19 -0.66 -13.63
C GLU A 8 -5.66 -1.04 -13.68
N THR A 9 -6.51 -0.02 -13.80
CA THR A 9 -7.96 -0.18 -13.89
C THR A 9 -8.46 0.32 -15.25
N PRO A 10 -9.35 -0.43 -15.91
CA PRO A 10 -9.84 -0.09 -17.25
C PRO A 10 -10.76 1.14 -17.23
N THR A 11 -11.29 1.52 -16.08
CA THR A 11 -12.21 2.64 -15.89
C THR A 11 -11.92 3.37 -14.59
N ALA A 12 -12.19 4.66 -14.57
CA ALA A 12 -12.17 5.51 -13.37
C ALA A 12 -13.50 5.46 -12.58
N ASP A 13 -14.42 4.56 -12.95
CA ASP A 13 -15.71 4.40 -12.28
C ASP A 13 -15.57 3.77 -10.88
N PRO A 14 -16.01 4.44 -9.80
CA PRO A 14 -16.03 3.88 -8.45
C PRO A 14 -16.88 2.60 -8.32
N GLN A 15 -17.95 2.45 -9.13
CA GLN A 15 -18.79 1.25 -9.07
C GLN A 15 -18.03 0.00 -9.49
N TYR A 16 -17.14 0.12 -10.48
CA TYR A 16 -16.29 -0.98 -10.92
C TYR A 16 -15.42 -1.53 -9.78
N LEU A 17 -14.82 -0.64 -8.97
CA LEU A 17 -14.02 -1.07 -7.81
C LEU A 17 -14.85 -1.77 -6.74
N LEU A 18 -16.07 -1.28 -6.49
CA LEU A 18 -16.99 -1.91 -5.52
C LEU A 18 -17.42 -3.30 -5.98
N ASP A 19 -17.77 -3.44 -7.27
CA ASP A 19 -18.22 -4.72 -7.82
C ASP A 19 -17.06 -5.72 -7.90
N LEU A 20 -15.86 -5.25 -8.21
CA LEU A 20 -14.64 -6.06 -8.16
C LEU A 20 -14.34 -6.54 -6.73
N ALA A 21 -14.45 -5.66 -5.73
CA ALA A 21 -14.27 -6.02 -4.32
C ALA A 21 -15.33 -7.03 -3.84
N ARG A 22 -16.58 -6.88 -4.30
CA ARG A 22 -17.67 -7.84 -4.01
C ARG A 22 -17.44 -9.20 -4.68
N TYR A 23 -17.08 -9.20 -5.96
CA TYR A 23 -16.81 -10.42 -6.74
C TYR A 23 -15.65 -11.21 -6.15
N ARG A 24 -14.61 -10.54 -5.66
CA ARG A 24 -13.44 -11.16 -5.01
C ARG A 24 -13.63 -11.42 -3.52
N HIS A 25 -14.81 -11.11 -2.97
CA HIS A 25 -15.12 -11.26 -1.55
C HIS A 25 -14.13 -10.57 -0.61
N TRP A 26 -13.65 -9.37 -0.96
CA TRP A 26 -12.73 -8.56 -0.14
C TRP A 26 -13.40 -7.90 1.08
N GLY A 27 -14.66 -8.21 1.36
CA GLY A 27 -15.37 -7.63 2.49
C GLY A 27 -15.87 -6.20 2.25
N ARG A 28 -16.11 -5.48 3.35
CA ARG A 28 -16.76 -4.17 3.35
C ARG A 28 -15.79 -2.99 3.22
N SER A 29 -14.56 -3.16 3.68
CA SER A 29 -13.55 -2.11 3.68
C SER A 29 -12.21 -2.65 3.20
N VAL A 30 -11.60 -1.92 2.28
CA VAL A 30 -10.37 -2.34 1.60
C VAL A 30 -9.34 -1.22 1.67
N LEU A 31 -8.14 -1.56 2.12
CA LEU A 31 -6.98 -0.68 2.06
C LEU A 31 -6.06 -1.15 0.94
N ILE A 32 -5.88 -0.30 -0.06
CA ILE A 32 -4.95 -0.52 -1.17
C ILE A 32 -3.69 0.29 -0.90
N VAL A 33 -2.54 -0.34 -1.04
CA VAL A 33 -1.24 0.29 -0.81
C VAL A 33 -0.37 0.14 -2.04
N ASP A 34 0.24 1.26 -2.46
CA ASP A 34 1.19 1.29 -3.56
C ASP A 34 2.45 2.10 -3.21
N VAL A 35 3.60 1.75 -3.78
CA VAL A 35 4.86 2.49 -3.62
C VAL A 35 4.97 3.61 -4.63
N ASN A 36 4.45 3.39 -5.83
CA ASN A 36 4.53 4.32 -6.94
C ASN A 36 3.35 5.30 -6.94
N ASP A 37 3.42 6.30 -7.82
CA ASP A 37 2.26 7.15 -8.09
C ASP A 37 1.14 6.29 -8.68
N PRO A 38 -0.03 6.21 -8.02
CA PRO A 38 -1.09 5.37 -8.49
C PRO A 38 -1.63 5.86 -9.84
N PRO A 39 -2.08 4.96 -10.73
CA PRO A 39 -2.73 5.34 -11.98
C PRO A 39 -3.91 6.30 -11.74
N GLU A 40 -4.09 7.30 -12.60
CA GLU A 40 -5.13 8.33 -12.44
C GLU A 40 -6.51 7.72 -12.25
N ASN A 41 -6.85 6.68 -13.03
CA ASN A 41 -8.13 6.00 -12.97
C ASN A 41 -8.46 5.45 -11.57
N ILE A 42 -7.52 4.73 -10.94
CA ILE A 42 -7.77 4.13 -9.63
C ILE A 42 -7.75 5.19 -8.53
N GLY A 43 -6.90 6.21 -8.67
CA GLY A 43 -6.84 7.35 -7.75
C GLY A 43 -8.17 8.10 -7.71
N THR A 44 -8.73 8.46 -8.87
CA THR A 44 -10.03 9.13 -8.96
C THR A 44 -11.17 8.24 -8.46
N ALA A 45 -11.17 6.97 -8.83
CA ALA A 45 -12.21 6.03 -8.40
C ALA A 45 -12.19 5.81 -6.89
N ALA A 46 -11.01 5.63 -6.29
CA ALA A 46 -10.85 5.46 -4.85
C ALA A 46 -11.18 6.73 -4.07
N ALA A 47 -10.82 7.92 -4.58
CA ALA A 47 -11.12 9.19 -3.93
C ALA A 47 -12.63 9.46 -3.77
N ALA A 48 -13.46 8.90 -4.65
CA ALA A 48 -14.92 8.99 -4.56
C ALA A 48 -15.54 8.02 -3.53
N LEU A 49 -14.80 7.01 -3.08
CA LEU A 49 -15.28 5.97 -2.17
C LEU A 49 -14.84 6.23 -0.72
N LYS A 50 -15.69 5.80 0.23
CA LYS A 50 -15.37 5.84 1.67
C LYS A 50 -14.88 4.49 2.21
N THR A 51 -15.25 3.41 1.53
CA THR A 51 -14.97 2.02 1.94
C THR A 51 -13.63 1.52 1.42
N ILE A 52 -13.19 2.00 0.26
CA ILE A 52 -11.93 1.66 -0.37
C ILE A 52 -11.01 2.87 -0.22
N ASN A 53 -9.89 2.69 0.48
CA ASN A 53 -8.90 3.75 0.67
C ASN A 53 -7.60 3.36 -0.05
N LEU A 54 -6.99 4.33 -0.71
CA LEU A 54 -5.70 4.21 -1.37
C LEU A 54 -4.69 5.05 -0.62
N ILE A 55 -3.58 4.44 -0.18
CA ILE A 55 -2.49 5.13 0.52
C ILE A 55 -1.14 4.76 -0.08
N PRO A 56 -0.14 5.66 -0.04
CA PRO A 56 1.22 5.29 -0.38
C PRO A 56 1.80 4.34 0.68
N ALA A 57 2.75 3.48 0.29
CA ALA A 57 3.44 2.55 1.17
C ALA A 57 4.17 3.24 2.32
N LEU A 58 4.66 4.47 2.09
CA LEU A 58 5.24 5.35 3.12
C LEU A 58 4.24 5.73 4.23
N GLY A 59 2.94 5.75 3.92
CA GLY A 59 1.86 6.09 4.86
C GLY A 59 1.24 4.86 5.55
N LEU A 60 1.75 3.67 5.29
CA LEU A 60 1.22 2.43 5.87
C LEU A 60 1.39 2.45 7.39
N ASN A 61 0.30 2.23 8.11
CA ASN A 61 0.29 2.21 9.56
C ASN A 61 -0.67 1.15 10.10
N VAL A 62 -0.38 0.67 11.31
CA VAL A 62 -1.14 -0.41 11.97
C VAL A 62 -2.59 -0.03 12.22
N TYR A 63 -2.87 1.24 12.55
CA TYR A 63 -4.24 1.69 12.79
C TYR A 63 -5.11 1.56 11.53
N SER A 64 -4.59 2.03 10.38
CA SER A 64 -5.25 1.88 9.09
C SER A 64 -5.39 0.40 8.71
N MET A 65 -4.40 -0.44 8.99
CA MET A 65 -4.49 -1.88 8.72
C MET A 65 -5.61 -2.55 9.52
N LEU A 66 -5.78 -2.18 10.80
CA LEU A 66 -6.83 -2.75 11.66
C LEU A 66 -8.21 -2.17 11.38
N LYS A 67 -8.28 -0.93 10.87
CA LYS A 67 -9.54 -0.27 10.50
C LYS A 67 -10.21 -0.92 9.28
N HIS A 68 -9.44 -1.53 8.39
CA HIS A 68 -9.95 -2.17 7.17
C HIS A 68 -9.98 -3.69 7.33
N GLU A 69 -10.98 -4.34 6.73
CA GLU A 69 -11.10 -5.81 6.76
C GLU A 69 -10.03 -6.45 5.86
N THR A 70 -9.74 -5.81 4.73
CA THR A 70 -8.84 -6.35 3.71
C THR A 70 -7.72 -5.39 3.37
N LEU A 71 -6.50 -5.92 3.35
CA LEU A 71 -5.29 -5.24 2.87
C LEU A 71 -4.89 -5.79 1.49
N VAL A 72 -4.67 -4.89 0.54
CA VAL A 72 -4.19 -5.17 -0.81
C VAL A 72 -2.85 -4.45 -1.03
N LEU A 73 -1.81 -5.20 -1.40
CA LEU A 73 -0.47 -4.67 -1.64
C LEU A 73 -0.04 -4.96 -3.08
N THR A 74 0.65 -4.02 -3.73
CA THR A 74 1.34 -4.29 -4.99
C THR A 74 2.61 -5.11 -4.77
N LEU A 75 3.07 -5.85 -5.79
CA LEU A 75 4.36 -6.58 -5.71
C LEU A 75 5.52 -5.65 -5.34
N ASP A 76 5.56 -4.46 -5.95
CA ASP A 76 6.56 -3.42 -5.63
C ASP A 76 6.46 -2.98 -4.16
N THR A 77 5.24 -2.88 -3.63
CA THR A 77 5.01 -2.57 -2.21
C THR A 77 5.54 -3.66 -1.29
N VAL A 78 5.34 -4.92 -1.63
CA VAL A 78 5.88 -6.03 -0.83
C VAL A 78 7.41 -5.95 -0.80
N ALA A 79 8.06 -5.81 -1.97
CA ALA A 79 9.52 -5.70 -2.05
C ALA A 79 10.07 -4.49 -1.28
N PHE A 80 9.38 -3.35 -1.35
CA PHE A 80 9.75 -2.15 -0.60
C PHE A 80 9.65 -2.36 0.92
N LEU A 81 8.54 -2.93 1.39
CA LEU A 81 8.31 -3.19 2.81
C LEU A 81 9.30 -4.22 3.36
N GLU A 82 9.53 -5.32 2.64
CA GLU A 82 10.51 -6.33 3.02
C GLU A 82 11.91 -5.72 3.17
N LYS A 83 12.36 -4.95 2.17
CA LYS A 83 13.68 -4.30 2.20
C LYS A 83 13.82 -3.36 3.40
N LYS A 84 12.80 -2.53 3.68
CA LYS A 84 12.86 -1.54 4.77
C LYS A 84 12.74 -2.18 6.15
N LEU A 85 11.88 -3.19 6.31
CA LEU A 85 11.67 -3.87 7.59
C LEU A 85 12.87 -4.75 7.95
N LEU A 86 13.34 -5.59 7.02
CA LEU A 86 14.47 -6.50 7.26
C LEU A 86 15.79 -5.75 7.50
N TRP A 87 15.94 -4.53 6.98
CA TRP A 87 17.10 -3.69 7.28
C TRP A 87 17.27 -3.45 8.79
N HIS A 88 16.17 -3.41 9.56
CA HIS A 88 16.26 -3.21 11.00
C HIS A 88 16.76 -4.43 11.78
N ASP A 89 16.67 -5.64 11.23
CA ASP A 89 17.10 -6.88 11.89
C ASP A 89 18.63 -7.06 11.84
N GLY A 90 19.28 -6.57 10.77
CA GLY A 90 20.72 -6.74 10.53
C GLY A 90 21.61 -5.54 10.84
N ARG A 91 21.04 -4.41 11.29
CA ARG A 91 21.80 -3.15 11.46
C ARG A 91 22.49 -3.04 12.82
N TYR A 92 23.58 -2.27 12.84
CA TYR A 92 24.19 -1.81 14.08
C TYR A 92 23.34 -0.73 14.78
N SER A 93 23.61 -0.54 16.07
CA SER A 93 23.07 0.59 16.83
C SER A 93 23.49 1.92 16.20
N PRO A 94 22.60 2.93 16.15
CA PRO A 94 22.91 4.21 15.54
C PRO A 94 24.00 4.94 16.33
N LEU A 95 25.04 5.42 15.63
CA LEU A 95 26.07 6.29 16.22
C LEU A 95 25.59 7.75 16.27
N TYR A 96 24.84 8.15 15.25
CA TYR A 96 24.21 9.47 15.09
C TYR A 96 22.93 9.31 14.25
N PRO A 97 22.08 10.34 14.11
CA PRO A 97 20.83 10.23 13.34
C PRO A 97 21.03 9.67 11.91
N PHE A 98 20.15 8.77 11.47
CA PHE A 98 20.18 8.17 10.13
C PHE A 98 19.96 9.16 8.98
N SER A 99 19.62 10.41 9.28
CA SER A 99 19.60 11.51 8.31
C SER A 99 20.99 11.98 7.88
N MET A 100 22.04 11.62 8.62
CA MET A 100 23.44 11.91 8.29
C MET A 100 24.04 10.81 7.40
N PRO A 101 25.13 11.08 6.66
CA PRO A 101 25.71 10.12 5.74
C PRO A 101 26.28 8.88 6.45
N TYR A 102 25.84 7.70 6.01
CA TYR A 102 26.37 6.39 6.39
C TYR A 102 26.88 5.67 5.14
N SER A 103 27.92 4.85 5.25
CA SER A 103 28.47 4.11 4.11
C SER A 103 27.51 3.07 3.54
N ASP A 104 26.77 2.37 4.42
CA ASP A 104 25.96 1.20 4.07
C ASP A 104 24.45 1.44 4.26
N HIS A 105 24.03 2.71 4.40
CA HIS A 105 22.61 3.05 4.53
C HIS A 105 21.95 3.11 3.14
N PRO A 106 20.83 2.38 2.93
CA PRO A 106 20.12 2.34 1.66
C PRO A 106 19.31 3.60 1.34
#